data_AF-U1LZN8-F1
#
_entry.id   AF-U1LZN8-F1
#
_cell.length_a   1.000
_cell.length_b   1.000
_cell.length_c   1.000
_cell.angle_alpha   90.00
_cell.angle_beta   90.00
_cell.angle_gamma   90.00
#
_symmetry.space_group_name_H-M   'P 1'
#
loop_
_entity.id
_entity.type
_entity.pdbx_description
1 polymer ?
#
loop_
_entity_poly.entity_id
_entity_poly.type
_entity_poly.pdbx_seq_one_letter_code
_entity_poly.pdbx_strand_id
1 'polypeptide(L)'
;MFFIDPFIWQFVIVPILTIGTGVLIAIRFEKAYIALLVTLLFNVGIELAMGFLYDPYEVMLTAYNFWFPAFSFVIAYTFIGKRQTERQMEKRN
;
A
#
# COMPACT_ATOMS: atom_id res chain seq x y z
N MET A 1 8.93 -2.75 25.18
CA MET A 1 7.93 -1.86 24.56
C MET A 1 7.18 -2.68 23.52
N PHE A 2 6.14 -3.41 23.93
CA PHE A 2 5.26 -4.17 23.04
C PHE A 2 3.85 -3.99 23.56
N PHE A 3 3.12 -3.02 23.01
CA PHE A 3 1.72 -2.75 23.38
C PHE A 3 0.74 -3.16 22.28
N ILE A 4 1.23 -3.69 21.16
CA ILE A 4 0.41 -4.05 20.00
C ILE A 4 0.63 -5.52 19.69
N ASP A 5 -0.47 -6.25 19.58
CA ASP A 5 -0.49 -7.65 19.19
C ASP A 5 0.10 -7.85 17.77
N PRO A 6 0.96 -8.86 17.55
CA PRO A 6 1.60 -9.09 16.25
C PRO A 6 0.63 -9.29 15.08
N PHE A 7 -0.53 -9.92 15.31
CA PHE A 7 -1.54 -10.12 14.28
C PHE A 7 -2.23 -8.80 13.93
N ILE A 8 -2.53 -7.97 14.93
CA ILE A 8 -3.08 -6.62 14.69
C ILE A 8 -2.08 -5.76 13.90
N TRP A 9 -0.80 -5.82 14.26
CA TRP A 9 0.25 -5.13 13.52
C TRP A 9 0.28 -5.56 12.05
N GLN A 10 0.37 -6.87 11.80
CA GLN A 10 0.57 -7.43 10.46
C GLN A 10 -0.67 -7.32 9.55
N PHE A 11 -1.88 -7.48 10.09
CA PHE A 11 -3.11 -7.60 9.28
C PHE A 11 -3.99 -6.35 9.28
N VAL A 12 -3.76 -5.42 10.19
CA VAL A 12 -4.56 -4.20 10.30
C VAL A 12 -3.69 -2.98 10.08
N ILE A 13 -2.66 -2.80 10.89
CA ILE A 13 -1.88 -1.55 10.90
C ILE A 13 -1.01 -1.43 9.65
N VAL A 14 -0.16 -2.42 9.37
CA VAL A 14 0.73 -2.40 8.20
C VAL A 14 -0.07 -2.30 6.90
N PRO A 15 -1.16 -3.07 6.66
CA PRO A 15 -1.94 -2.95 5.44
C PRO A 15 -2.60 -1.58 5.29
N ILE A 16 -3.20 -1.02 6.35
CA ILE A 16 -3.82 0.31 6.30
C ILE A 16 -2.77 1.37 5.95
N LEU A 17 -1.61 1.34 6.59
CA LEU A 17 -0.55 2.32 6.34
C LEU A 17 0.03 2.17 4.92
N THR A 18 0.35 0.97 4.49
CA THR A 18 1.05 0.74 3.21
C THR A 18 0.11 0.81 2.01
N ILE A 19 -1.05 0.13 2.05
CA ILE A 19 -2.05 0.13 0.98
C ILE A 19 -2.77 1.47 0.96
N GLY A 20 -3.23 1.95 2.12
CA GLY A 20 -3.95 3.22 2.21
C GLY A 20 -3.13 4.38 1.68
N THR A 21 -1.87 4.51 2.10
CA THR A 21 -0.97 5.56 1.57
C THR A 21 -0.73 5.40 0.07
N GLY A 22 -0.49 4.17 -0.41
CA GLY A 22 -0.30 3.91 -1.83
C GLY A 22 -1.50 4.31 -2.69
N VAL A 23 -2.70 3.92 -2.28
CA VAL A 23 -3.96 4.25 -2.96
C VAL A 23 -4.22 5.76 -2.94
N LEU A 24 -4.05 6.43 -1.80
CA LEU A 24 -4.26 7.88 -1.69
C LEU A 24 -3.33 8.67 -2.61
N ILE A 25 -2.04 8.31 -2.64
CA ILE A 25 -1.06 8.93 -3.52
C ILE A 25 -1.41 8.65 -4.98
N ALA A 26 -1.75 7.41 -5.34
CA ALA A 26 -2.15 7.06 -6.70
C ALA A 26 -3.38 7.84 -7.18
N ILE A 27 -4.39 8.03 -6.33
CA ILE A 27 -5.58 8.85 -6.61
C ILE A 27 -5.19 10.31 -6.82
N ARG A 28 -4.28 10.86 -6.00
CA ARG A 28 -3.82 12.25 -6.09
C ARG A 28 -3.11 12.55 -7.42
N PHE A 29 -2.38 11.58 -7.95
CA PHE A 29 -1.64 11.67 -9.21
C PHE A 29 -2.37 11.03 -10.41
N GLU A 30 -3.56 10.46 -10.18
CA GLU A 30 -4.41 9.79 -11.19
C GLU A 30 -3.68 8.68 -11.97
N LYS A 31 -2.78 7.97 -11.29
CA LYS A 31 -1.92 6.93 -11.88
C LYS A 31 -1.91 5.69 -11.00
N ALA A 32 -2.63 4.65 -11.41
CA ALA A 32 -2.79 3.42 -10.63
C ALA A 32 -1.46 2.69 -10.33
N TYR A 33 -0.50 2.72 -11.26
CA TYR A 33 0.81 2.08 -11.06
C TYR A 33 1.64 2.71 -9.93
N ILE A 34 1.33 3.96 -9.52
CA ILE A 34 1.97 4.58 -8.35
C ILE A 34 1.58 3.85 -7.06
N ALA A 35 0.38 3.26 -7.00
CA ALA A 35 -0.06 2.49 -5.84
C ALA A 35 0.85 1.29 -5.58
N LEU A 36 1.25 0.57 -6.65
CA LEU A 36 2.22 -0.53 -6.59
C LEU A 36 3.54 -0.07 -5.96
N LEU A 37 4.13 0.98 -6.54
CA LEU A 37 5.46 1.44 -6.16
C LEU A 37 5.48 1.95 -4.72
N VAL A 38 4.52 2.78 -4.35
CA VAL A 38 4.46 3.37 -3.01
C VAL A 38 4.21 2.30 -1.96
N THR A 39 3.24 1.41 -2.18
CA THR A 39 2.94 0.33 -1.23
C THR A 39 4.13 -0.63 -1.07
N LEU A 40 4.83 -0.96 -2.17
CA LEU A 40 6.02 -1.80 -2.13
C LEU A 40 7.14 -1.14 -1.32
N LEU A 41 7.47 0.11 -1.62
CA LEU A 41 8.54 0.84 -0.93
C LEU A 41 8.25 0.98 0.56
N PHE A 42 7.00 1.25 0.94
CA PHE A 42 6.60 1.34 2.34
C PHE A 42 6.67 -0.02 3.04
N ASN A 43 6.17 -1.10 2.43
CA ASN A 43 6.20 -2.42 3.06
C ASN A 43 7.64 -2.94 3.23
N VAL A 44 8.48 -2.80 2.19
CA VAL A 44 9.91 -3.13 2.27
C VAL A 44 10.58 -2.28 3.36
N GLY A 45 10.31 -0.97 3.40
CA GLY A 45 10.88 -0.08 4.42
C GLY A 45 10.50 -0.50 5.85
N ILE A 46 9.25 -0.88 6.08
CA ILE A 46 8.77 -1.38 7.38
C ILE A 46 9.45 -2.71 7.73
N GLU A 47 9.49 -3.66 6.80
CA GLU A 47 10.11 -4.98 7.05
C GLU A 47 11.60 -4.86 7.33
N LEU A 48 12.32 -4.01 6.58
CA LEU A 48 13.73 -3.73 6.85
C LEU A 48 13.93 -3.07 8.21
N ALA A 49 13.15 -2.04 8.54
CA ALA A 49 13.26 -1.35 9.82
C ALA A 49 12.99 -2.30 10.99
N MET A 50 11.96 -3.13 10.89
CA MET A 50 11.64 -4.12 11.92
C MET A 50 12.71 -5.21 11.98
N GLY A 51 13.18 -5.72 10.84
CA GLY A 51 14.30 -6.67 10.78
C GLY A 51 15.51 -6.15 11.53
N PHE A 52 15.99 -4.94 11.20
CA PHE A 52 17.13 -4.33 11.89
C PHE A 52 16.92 -4.08 13.39
N LEU A 53 15.68 -3.80 13.82
CA LEU A 53 15.37 -3.56 15.23
C LEU A 53 15.30 -4.84 16.07
N TYR A 54 14.92 -5.97 15.48
CA TYR A 54 14.69 -7.23 16.21
C TYR A 54 15.75 -8.30 15.96
N ASP A 55 16.22 -8.45 14.72
CA ASP A 55 17.32 -9.34 14.37
C ASP A 55 18.12 -8.77 13.18
N PRO A 56 19.21 -8.02 13.44
CA PRO A 56 19.97 -7.34 12.39
C PRO A 56 20.75 -8.31 11.47
N TYR A 57 20.80 -9.60 11.79
CA TYR A 57 21.54 -10.60 11.00
C TYR A 57 20.64 -11.40 10.04
N GLU A 58 19.32 -11.38 10.25
CA GLU A 58 18.35 -12.08 9.40
C GLU A 58 17.33 -11.12 8.80
N VAL A 59 17.65 -10.58 7.62
CA VAL A 59 16.70 -9.80 6.81
C VAL A 59 15.99 -10.73 5.83
N MET A 60 14.74 -11.07 6.13
CA MET A 60 13.85 -11.79 5.20
C MET A 60 12.70 -10.90 4.75
N LEU A 61 12.60 -10.67 3.44
CA LEU A 61 11.44 -10.02 2.84
C LEU A 61 10.31 -11.03 2.69
N THR A 62 9.14 -10.68 3.23
CA THR A 62 7.99 -11.58 3.23
C THR A 62 7.22 -11.51 1.89
N ALA A 63 6.34 -12.49 1.68
CA ALA A 63 5.42 -12.50 0.55
C ALA A 63 4.45 -11.31 0.53
N TYR A 64 4.30 -10.58 1.64
CA TYR A 64 3.46 -9.38 1.69
C TYR A 64 3.99 -8.24 0.81
N ASN A 65 5.29 -8.24 0.49
CA ASN A 65 5.86 -7.33 -0.52
C ASN A 65 5.33 -7.57 -1.93
N PHE A 66 4.71 -8.71 -2.21
CA PHE A 66 4.02 -8.96 -3.48
C PHE A 66 2.52 -8.70 -3.37
N TRP A 67 1.88 -9.23 -2.31
CA TRP A 67 0.43 -9.16 -2.17
C TRP A 67 -0.10 -7.76 -1.87
N PHE A 68 0.53 -6.99 -0.97
CA PHE A 68 0.04 -5.65 -0.64
C PHE A 68 0.09 -4.70 -1.84
N PRO A 69 1.19 -4.62 -2.61
CA PRO A 69 1.21 -3.81 -3.84
C PRO A 69 0.15 -4.25 -4.85
N ALA A 70 -0.05 -5.56 -5.03
CA ALA A 70 -1.06 -6.07 -5.95
C ALA A 70 -2.49 -5.63 -5.56
N PHE A 71 -2.86 -5.76 -4.28
CA PHE A 71 -4.16 -5.28 -3.81
C PHE A 71 -4.29 -3.76 -3.92
N SER A 72 -3.24 -3.02 -3.58
CA SER A 72 -3.18 -1.56 -3.71
C SER A 72 -3.43 -1.10 -5.15
N PHE A 73 -2.84 -1.80 -6.13
CA PHE A 73 -3.07 -1.54 -7.54
C PHE A 73 -4.52 -1.70 -7.94
N VAL A 74 -5.13 -2.85 -7.60
CA VAL A 74 -6.52 -3.16 -7.97
C VAL A 74 -7.46 -2.11 -7.40
N ILE A 75 -7.29 -1.76 -6.12
CA ILE A 75 -8.09 -0.72 -5.46
C ILE A 75 -7.93 0.62 -6.17
N ALA A 76 -6.68 1.08 -6.37
CA ALA A 76 -6.42 2.37 -7.01
C ALA A 76 -6.96 2.42 -8.45
N TYR A 77 -6.82 1.33 -9.21
CA TYR A 77 -7.33 1.23 -10.57
C TYR A 77 -8.86 1.41 -10.61
N THR A 78 -9.60 0.75 -9.72
CA THR A 78 -11.06 0.89 -9.64
C THR A 78 -11.48 2.32 -9.30
N PHE A 79 -10.87 2.95 -8.29
CA PHE A 79 -11.23 4.32 -7.89
C PHE A 79 -10.87 5.37 -8.96
N ILE A 80 -9.70 5.26 -9.57
CA ILE A 80 -9.27 6.19 -10.63
C ILE A 80 -10.15 6.03 -11.86
N GLY A 81 -10.44 4.79 -12.27
CA GLY A 81 -11.34 4.51 -13.40
C GLY A 81 -12.72 5.13 -13.20
N LYS A 82 -13.33 4.92 -12.03
CA LYS A 82 -14.61 5.54 -11.67
C LYS A 82 -14.58 7.07 -11.79
N ARG A 83 -13.56 7.72 -11.21
CA ARG A 83 -13.40 9.18 -11.23
C ARG A 83 -13.21 9.74 -12.65
N GLN A 84 -12.50 9.02 -13.50
CA GLN A 84 -12.32 9.41 -14.90
C GLN A 84 -13.64 9.32 -15.68
N THR A 85 -14.43 8.27 -15.47
CA THR A 85 -15.75 8.11 -16.10
C THR A 85 -16.71 9.22 -15.69
N GLU A 86 -16.80 9.55 -14.40
CA GLU A 86 -17.66 10.63 -13.88
C GLU A 86 -17.34 11.98 -14.55
N ARG A 87 -16.06 12.33 -14.64
CA ARG A 87 -15.61 13.56 -15.34
C ARG A 87 -15.95 13.59 -16.83
N GLN A 88 -16.02 12.44 -17.49
CA GLN A 88 -16.41 12.39 -18.90
C GLN A 88 -17.92 12.60 -19.07
N MET A 89 -18.75 12.11 -18.15
CA MET A 89 -20.20 12.34 -18.17
C MET A 89 -20.54 13.80 -17.89
N GLU A 90 -19.87 14.42 -16.91
CA GLU A 90 -20.06 15.86 -16.60
C GLU A 90 -19.74 16.77 -17.78
N LYS A 91 -18.71 16.45 -18.58
CA LYS A 91 -18.34 17.24 -19.77
C LYS A 91 -19.29 17.07 -20.96
N ARG A 92 -20.16 16.06 -20.94
CA ARG A 92 -21.06 15.71 -22.05
C ARG A 92 -22.46 16.32 -21.90
N ASN A 93 -22.82 16.72 -20.68
CA ASN A 93 -24.08 17.40 -20.34
C ASN A 93 -23.91 18.91 -20.38
#